data_AF-A0A426USP4-F1
#
_entry.id   AF-A0A426USP4-F1
#
_cell.length_a   1.000
_cell.length_b   1.000
_cell.length_c   1.000
_cell.angle_alpha   90.00
_cell.angle_beta   90.00
_cell.angle_gamma   90.00
#
_symmetry.space_group_name_H-M   'P 1'
#
loop_
_entity.id
_entity.type
_entity.pdbx_description
1 polymer ?
#
loop_
_entity_poly.entity_id
_entity_poly.type
_entity_poly.pdbx_seq_one_letter_code
_entity_poly.pdbx_strand_id
1 'polypeptide(L)'
;MPITNPAHSFPLADGIRSFPTVEFKQPFSSLRLAAAAGVVGALAFAAPAHAEVVTIPINPGNVPTTAADHEDQSCDNLPDDLGENVDGWVFVLPASAGAEGNFLYIIAEFEDENGDTVYYDTDADGGIVSGSGDNKAYIITPAGLTLVGAEAEVNDPDEGADFNLTHACAGTPGEEPSSPGEEPSSPSEEPTSPGEETPSGEESTTPGTTLPTTGTPLTIALVSAAALAAGGAALFMIMRRRREAQDW
;
A
#
# COMPACT_ATOMS: atom_id res chain seq x y z
N MET A 1 -34.11 -37.84 24.49
CA MET A 1 -33.99 -36.89 25.61
C MET A 1 -33.77 -35.52 24.99
N PRO A 2 -34.71 -34.56 25.10
CA PRO A 2 -34.53 -33.24 24.50
C PRO A 2 -33.69 -32.37 25.43
N ILE A 3 -32.63 -31.77 24.89
CA ILE A 3 -31.75 -30.84 25.59
C ILE A 3 -32.30 -29.44 25.35
N THR A 4 -32.84 -28.85 26.41
CA THR A 4 -33.39 -27.49 26.46
C THR A 4 -32.24 -26.49 26.45
N ASN A 5 -32.17 -25.62 25.43
CA ASN A 5 -31.17 -24.56 25.35
C ASN A 5 -31.72 -23.28 26.00
N PRO A 6 -31.07 -22.69 27.02
CA PRO A 6 -31.55 -21.46 27.65
C PRO A 6 -31.25 -20.24 26.78
N ALA A 7 -32.32 -19.54 26.39
CA ALA A 7 -32.26 -18.23 25.75
C ALA A 7 -31.60 -17.20 26.69
N HIS A 8 -30.41 -16.75 26.32
CA HIS A 8 -29.79 -15.56 26.92
C HIS A 8 -30.33 -14.31 26.22
N SER A 9 -31.29 -13.65 26.87
CA SER A 9 -31.72 -12.30 26.53
C SER A 9 -30.62 -11.31 26.92
N PHE A 10 -29.95 -10.73 25.92
CA PHE A 10 -29.12 -9.55 26.11
C PHE A 10 -30.00 -8.28 26.13
N PRO A 11 -29.82 -7.37 27.10
CA PRO A 11 -30.55 -6.11 27.14
C PRO A 11 -30.06 -5.18 26.04
N LEU A 12 -30.98 -4.70 25.21
CA LEU A 12 -30.80 -3.54 24.33
C LEU A 12 -30.41 -2.33 25.21
N ALA A 13 -29.15 -1.92 25.15
CA ALA A 13 -28.71 -0.65 25.72
C ALA A 13 -29.07 0.47 24.73
N ASP A 14 -30.27 1.01 24.89
CA ASP A 14 -30.71 2.26 24.30
C ASP A 14 -29.84 3.40 24.87
N GLY A 15 -28.90 3.89 24.06
CA GLY A 15 -27.85 4.80 24.48
C GLY A 15 -27.63 5.93 23.48
N ILE A 16 -28.72 6.52 22.97
CA ILE A 16 -28.66 7.75 22.16
C ILE A 16 -28.14 8.89 23.06
N ARG A 17 -26.82 9.08 23.07
CA ARG A 17 -26.20 10.28 23.64
C ARG A 17 -26.46 11.43 22.69
N SER A 18 -27.48 12.22 23.04
CA SER A 18 -27.76 13.54 22.49
C SER A 18 -26.52 14.43 22.65
N PHE A 19 -25.88 14.77 21.53
CA PHE A 19 -24.79 15.74 21.52
C PHE A 19 -25.38 17.13 21.77
N PRO A 20 -24.84 17.93 22.71
CA PRO A 20 -25.30 19.29 22.91
C PRO A 20 -24.91 20.13 21.69
N THR A 21 -25.93 20.67 21.00
CA THR A 21 -25.78 21.76 20.05
C THR A 21 -25.09 22.93 20.75
N VAL A 22 -23.82 23.19 20.41
CA VAL A 22 -23.10 24.36 20.89
C VAL A 22 -23.64 25.57 20.10
N GLU A 23 -24.66 26.22 20.67
CA GLU A 23 -25.19 27.49 20.17
C GLU A 23 -24.16 28.61 20.45
N PHE A 24 -23.29 28.86 19.48
CA PHE A 24 -22.36 29.99 19.50
C PHE A 24 -23.14 31.31 19.29
N LYS A 25 -23.68 31.84 20.38
CA LYS A 25 -24.29 33.16 20.42
C LYS A 25 -23.20 34.24 20.36
N GLN A 26 -22.82 34.64 19.15
CA GLN A 26 -21.90 35.76 18.97
C GLN A 26 -22.59 37.09 19.28
N PRO A 27 -22.09 37.90 20.24
CA PRO A 27 -22.54 39.27 20.40
C PRO A 27 -21.94 40.11 19.27
N PHE A 28 -22.75 40.42 18.27
CA PHE A 28 -22.45 41.47 17.30
C PHE A 28 -22.42 42.82 18.02
N SER A 29 -21.25 43.18 18.55
CA SER A 29 -20.92 44.55 18.90
C SER A 29 -20.67 45.34 17.62
N SER A 30 -21.58 46.26 17.36
CA SER A 30 -21.54 47.25 16.31
C SER A 30 -20.35 48.21 16.52
N LEU A 31 -19.36 48.15 15.62
CA LEU A 31 -18.43 49.25 15.42
C LEU A 31 -18.43 49.65 13.94
N ARG A 32 -18.86 50.88 13.69
CA ARG A 32 -18.89 51.55 12.37
C ARG A 32 -17.69 52.49 12.23
N LEU A 33 -17.24 52.65 10.97
CA LEU A 33 -16.39 53.70 10.39
C LEU A 33 -14.89 53.67 10.78
N ALA A 34 -13.90 53.88 9.90
CA ALA A 34 -13.85 54.58 8.61
C ALA A 34 -12.67 54.09 7.72
N ALA A 35 -12.71 54.46 6.44
CA ALA A 35 -11.89 53.99 5.32
C ALA A 35 -10.44 54.50 5.27
N ALA A 36 -9.54 53.70 4.67
CA ALA A 36 -8.43 54.17 3.82
C ALA A 36 -7.89 53.03 2.92
N ALA A 37 -7.64 53.34 1.65
CA ALA A 37 -7.34 52.43 0.57
C ALA A 37 -5.96 51.73 0.69
N GLY A 38 -5.95 50.42 0.41
CA GLY A 38 -4.75 49.60 0.31
C GLY A 38 -5.11 48.14 0.03
N VAL A 39 -5.77 47.86 -1.10
CA VAL A 39 -6.08 46.49 -1.55
C VAL A 39 -4.78 45.88 -2.09
N VAL A 40 -3.92 45.41 -1.19
CA VAL A 40 -2.92 44.39 -1.54
C VAL A 40 -3.68 43.08 -1.54
N GLY A 41 -4.03 42.61 -2.74
CA GLY A 41 -4.81 41.40 -2.95
C GLY A 41 -4.13 40.21 -2.28
N ALA A 42 -4.70 39.78 -1.14
CA ALA A 42 -4.47 38.45 -0.63
C ALA A 42 -5.15 37.48 -1.60
N LEU A 43 -4.42 37.06 -2.63
CA LEU A 43 -4.73 35.82 -3.34
C LEU A 43 -4.50 34.71 -2.32
N ALA A 44 -5.52 34.43 -1.51
CA ALA A 44 -5.63 33.19 -0.79
C ALA A 44 -5.79 32.12 -1.86
N PHE A 45 -4.66 31.59 -2.33
CA PHE A 45 -4.67 30.34 -3.07
C PHE A 45 -5.23 29.30 -2.10
N ALA A 46 -6.51 28.99 -2.27
CA ALA A 46 -7.05 27.74 -1.76
C ALA A 46 -6.27 26.66 -2.48
N ALA A 47 -5.16 26.20 -1.87
CA ALA A 47 -4.53 24.98 -2.30
C ALA A 47 -5.61 23.90 -2.20
N PRO A 48 -5.84 23.11 -3.25
CA PRO A 48 -6.71 21.95 -3.13
C PRO A 48 -6.21 21.15 -1.94
N ALA A 49 -7.11 20.74 -1.04
CA ALA A 49 -6.82 19.69 -0.10
C ALA A 49 -6.66 18.41 -0.94
N HIS A 50 -5.43 18.19 -1.40
CA HIS A 50 -5.06 16.94 -2.02
C HIS A 50 -5.00 15.93 -0.89
N ALA A 51 -5.82 14.89 -0.97
CA ALA A 51 -5.69 13.74 -0.09
C ALA A 51 -4.27 13.21 -0.24
N GLU A 52 -3.51 13.22 0.85
CA GLU A 52 -2.12 12.79 0.86
C GLU A 52 -2.10 11.26 0.88
N VAL A 53 -1.50 10.65 -0.14
CA VAL A 53 -1.26 9.21 -0.14
C VAL A 53 -0.03 8.95 0.73
N VAL A 54 -0.21 8.18 1.79
CA VAL A 54 0.83 7.84 2.75
C VAL A 54 0.96 6.33 2.84
N THR A 55 2.20 5.86 2.96
CA THR A 55 2.53 4.46 3.21
C THR A 55 2.48 4.20 4.71
N ILE A 56 1.66 3.22 5.12
CA ILE A 56 1.57 2.75 6.51
C ILE A 56 2.09 1.30 6.59
N PRO A 57 2.79 0.92 7.68
CA PRO A 57 3.29 -0.44 7.85
C PRO A 57 2.21 -1.37 8.43
N ILE A 58 2.40 -2.67 8.27
CA ILE A 58 1.66 -3.68 9.03
C ILE A 58 2.01 -3.60 10.52
N ASN A 59 1.04 -3.91 11.38
CA ASN A 59 1.26 -4.02 12.81
C ASN A 59 2.34 -5.08 13.09
N PRO A 60 3.43 -4.74 13.80
CA PRO A 60 4.52 -5.68 14.07
C PRO A 60 4.10 -6.89 14.91
N GLY A 61 2.92 -6.86 15.55
CA GLY A 61 2.35 -8.02 16.23
C GLY A 61 1.81 -9.12 15.30
N ASN A 62 1.65 -8.84 14.00
CA ASN A 62 1.21 -9.80 12.98
C ASN A 62 2.35 -10.44 12.20
N VAL A 63 3.62 -10.11 12.50
CA VAL A 63 4.79 -10.63 11.79
C VAL A 63 5.91 -11.02 12.77
N PRO A 64 6.72 -12.05 12.48
CA PRO A 64 6.55 -13.00 11.39
C PRO A 64 5.38 -13.96 11.64
N THR A 65 4.66 -14.40 10.60
CA THR A 65 3.54 -15.35 10.73
C THR A 65 3.38 -16.20 9.47
N THR A 66 3.21 -17.51 9.63
CA THR A 66 2.84 -18.42 8.53
C THR A 66 1.31 -18.49 8.41
N ALA A 67 0.80 -18.81 7.23
CA ALA A 67 -0.65 -18.92 7.05
C ALA A 67 -1.24 -19.98 7.99
N ALA A 68 -0.55 -21.11 8.18
CA ALA A 68 -1.00 -22.23 9.03
C ALA A 68 -0.95 -21.94 10.54
N ASP A 69 -0.05 -21.05 10.98
CA ASP A 69 0.10 -20.70 12.40
C ASP A 69 -0.79 -19.53 12.84
N HIS A 70 -1.45 -18.84 11.90
CA HIS A 70 -2.35 -17.74 12.26
C HIS A 70 -3.56 -18.24 13.05
N GLU A 71 -4.00 -17.48 14.05
CA GLU A 71 -5.04 -17.92 14.99
C GLU A 71 -6.40 -18.15 14.28
N ASP A 72 -6.70 -17.32 13.27
CA ASP A 72 -7.95 -17.35 12.53
C ASP A 72 -7.76 -17.94 11.12
N GLN A 73 -8.05 -19.24 10.98
CA GLN A 73 -7.99 -20.00 9.72
C GLN A 73 -9.26 -19.85 8.85
N SER A 74 -9.70 -18.61 8.58
CA SER A 74 -10.88 -18.36 7.74
C SER A 74 -10.49 -18.09 6.30
N CYS A 75 -11.28 -18.60 5.34
CA CYS A 75 -11.15 -18.27 3.92
C CYS A 75 -12.20 -17.24 3.47
N ASP A 76 -12.84 -16.54 4.41
CA ASP A 76 -13.81 -15.49 4.11
C ASP A 76 -13.13 -14.30 3.40
N ASN A 77 -13.82 -13.68 2.44
CA ASN A 77 -13.32 -12.55 1.63
C ASN A 77 -12.17 -12.91 0.66
N LEU A 78 -11.89 -14.19 0.48
CA LEU A 78 -11.09 -14.71 -0.63
C LEU A 78 -12.03 -15.15 -1.77
N PRO A 79 -11.52 -15.25 -3.01
CA PRO A 79 -12.28 -15.85 -4.10
C PRO A 79 -12.64 -17.32 -3.80
N ASP A 80 -13.84 -17.75 -4.21
CA ASP A 80 -14.39 -19.09 -3.93
C ASP A 80 -13.58 -20.24 -4.58
N ASP A 81 -12.79 -19.94 -5.62
CA ASP A 81 -11.99 -20.88 -6.40
C ASP A 81 -10.51 -20.85 -6.02
N LEU A 82 -10.21 -20.56 -4.76
CA LEU A 82 -8.86 -20.65 -4.22
C LEU A 82 -8.31 -22.07 -4.38
N GLY A 83 -7.16 -22.22 -5.03
CA GLY A 83 -6.51 -23.52 -5.22
C GLY A 83 -6.09 -24.16 -3.90
N GLU A 84 -5.98 -25.49 -3.87
CA GLU A 84 -5.58 -26.19 -2.64
C GLU A 84 -4.12 -25.92 -2.26
N ASN A 85 -3.30 -25.41 -3.17
CA ASN A 85 -1.86 -25.21 -3.03
C ASN A 85 -1.44 -23.74 -2.83
N VAL A 86 -2.37 -22.88 -2.43
CA VAL A 86 -2.12 -21.46 -2.20
C VAL A 86 -2.60 -21.05 -0.81
N ASP A 87 -1.87 -20.14 -0.19
CA ASP A 87 -2.29 -19.46 1.03
C ASP A 87 -3.06 -18.18 0.66
N GLY A 88 -4.11 -17.87 1.41
CA GLY A 88 -4.82 -16.59 1.32
C GLY A 88 -4.58 -15.75 2.55
N TRP A 89 -4.28 -14.47 2.36
CA TRP A 89 -3.97 -13.52 3.43
C TRP A 89 -4.94 -12.35 3.37
N VAL A 90 -5.66 -12.07 4.46
CA VAL A 90 -6.63 -10.97 4.48
C VAL A 90 -6.22 -9.89 5.48
N PHE A 91 -6.05 -8.69 4.96
CA PHE A 91 -5.65 -7.49 5.69
C PHE A 91 -6.87 -6.61 5.96
N VAL A 92 -6.86 -5.90 7.09
CA VAL A 92 -7.85 -4.88 7.42
C VAL A 92 -7.17 -3.58 7.80
N LEU A 93 -7.70 -2.48 7.27
CA LEU A 93 -7.38 -1.13 7.71
C LEU A 93 -8.34 -0.75 8.83
N PRO A 94 -7.88 -0.72 10.11
CA PRO A 94 -8.76 -0.43 11.23
C PRO A 94 -9.25 1.02 11.13
N ALA A 95 -10.46 1.30 11.63
CA ALA A 95 -10.98 2.67 11.68
C ALA A 95 -10.11 3.61 12.54
N SER A 96 -9.30 3.06 13.45
CA SER A 96 -8.31 3.82 14.24
C SER A 96 -7.13 4.33 13.44
N ALA A 97 -6.93 3.85 12.20
CA ALA A 97 -5.90 4.37 11.30
C ALA A 97 -6.24 5.77 10.78
N GLY A 98 -7.47 6.27 10.99
CA GLY A 98 -7.89 7.61 10.58
C GLY A 98 -8.00 7.84 9.06
N ALA A 99 -7.57 6.86 8.25
CA ALA A 99 -7.53 6.96 6.80
C ALA A 99 -8.92 7.14 6.16
N GLU A 100 -8.98 7.98 5.13
CA GLU A 100 -10.19 8.20 4.34
C GLU A 100 -10.34 7.11 3.26
N GLY A 101 -11.39 6.29 3.39
CA GLY A 101 -11.73 5.27 2.39
C GLY A 101 -11.02 3.93 2.60
N ASN A 102 -10.77 3.21 1.49
CA ASN A 102 -10.16 1.87 1.48
C ASN A 102 -8.63 1.95 1.28
N PHE A 103 -7.97 0.79 1.38
CA PHE A 103 -6.64 0.59 0.81
C PHE A 103 -6.59 1.04 -0.66
N LEU A 104 -5.48 1.64 -1.07
CA LEU A 104 -5.18 1.93 -2.47
C LEU A 104 -4.33 0.82 -3.09
N TYR A 105 -3.37 0.31 -2.32
CA TYR A 105 -2.41 -0.70 -2.74
C TYR A 105 -1.77 -1.34 -1.50
N ILE A 106 -1.46 -2.63 -1.54
CA ILE A 106 -0.65 -3.32 -0.53
C ILE A 106 0.47 -4.08 -1.23
N ILE A 107 1.67 -4.00 -0.68
CA ILE A 107 2.80 -4.89 -0.99
C ILE A 107 3.19 -5.64 0.28
N ALA A 108 3.24 -6.96 0.20
CA ALA A 108 3.61 -7.83 1.31
C ALA A 108 4.92 -8.54 1.02
N GLU A 109 5.77 -8.61 2.05
CA GLU A 109 7.06 -9.27 2.05
C GLU A 109 6.92 -10.63 2.72
N PHE A 110 7.31 -11.68 2.01
CA PHE A 110 7.29 -13.04 2.50
C PHE A 110 8.68 -13.66 2.43
N GLU A 111 8.94 -14.61 3.32
CA GLU A 111 10.14 -15.43 3.35
C GLU A 111 9.78 -16.88 3.00
N ASP A 112 10.52 -17.48 2.08
CA ASP A 112 10.37 -18.89 1.72
C ASP A 112 11.11 -19.82 2.70
N GLU A 113 11.05 -21.14 2.47
CA GLU A 113 11.75 -22.12 3.31
C GLU A 113 13.28 -21.99 3.29
N ASN A 114 13.84 -21.31 2.29
CA ASN A 114 15.28 -21.07 2.15
C ASN A 114 15.75 -19.78 2.84
N GLY A 115 14.82 -18.95 3.30
CA GLY A 115 15.10 -17.62 3.84
C GLY A 115 15.16 -16.53 2.76
N ASP A 116 14.74 -16.81 1.54
CA ASP A 116 14.72 -15.85 0.43
C ASP A 116 13.44 -15.00 0.50
N THR A 117 13.60 -13.67 0.39
CA THR A 117 12.48 -12.73 0.40
C THR A 117 11.80 -12.67 -0.98
N VAL A 118 10.49 -12.83 -0.99
CA VAL A 118 9.62 -12.69 -2.15
C VAL A 118 8.50 -11.69 -1.86
N TYR A 119 8.04 -10.99 -2.90
CA TYR A 119 7.07 -9.90 -2.78
C TYR A 119 5.81 -10.23 -3.57
N TYR A 120 4.66 -9.96 -2.97
CA TYR A 120 3.34 -10.11 -3.61
C TYR A 120 2.52 -8.85 -3.34
N ASP A 121 1.65 -8.49 -4.28
CA ASP A 121 0.86 -7.26 -4.19
C ASP A 121 -0.62 -7.45 -4.55
N THR A 122 -1.43 -6.46 -4.22
CA THR A 122 -2.88 -6.50 -4.46
C THR A 122 -3.29 -6.34 -5.92
N ASP A 123 -2.39 -5.89 -6.81
CA ASP A 123 -2.70 -5.69 -8.23
C ASP A 123 -2.48 -6.98 -9.05
N ALA A 124 -1.41 -7.72 -8.74
CA ALA A 124 -1.04 -8.95 -9.42
C ALA A 124 -1.57 -10.21 -8.74
N ASP A 125 -1.52 -10.24 -7.41
CA ASP A 125 -1.67 -11.47 -6.63
C ASP A 125 -2.88 -11.42 -5.68
N GLY A 126 -3.68 -10.37 -5.76
CA GLY A 126 -4.71 -10.11 -4.77
C GLY A 126 -5.86 -9.24 -5.25
N GLY A 127 -6.44 -8.52 -4.30
CA GLY A 127 -7.48 -7.55 -4.60
C GLY A 127 -7.94 -6.75 -3.38
N ILE A 128 -8.49 -5.58 -3.64
CA ILE A 128 -9.12 -4.73 -2.63
C ILE A 128 -10.62 -5.05 -2.60
N VAL A 129 -11.11 -5.42 -1.41
CA VAL A 129 -12.52 -5.78 -1.22
C VAL A 129 -13.34 -4.51 -1.10
N SER A 130 -14.09 -4.17 -2.14
CA SER A 130 -14.98 -3.01 -2.12
C SER A 130 -16.28 -3.32 -1.35
N GLY A 131 -16.55 -2.61 -0.26
CA GLY A 131 -17.81 -2.75 0.48
C GLY A 131 -17.90 -1.78 1.66
N SER A 132 -19.12 -1.34 2.00
CA SER A 132 -19.34 -0.40 3.11
C SER A 132 -19.19 -1.10 4.46
N GLY A 133 -18.03 -0.98 5.11
CA GLY A 133 -17.89 -1.29 6.53
C GLY A 133 -16.49 -1.69 6.95
N ASP A 134 -15.82 -2.52 6.15
CA ASP A 134 -14.50 -3.05 6.48
C ASP A 134 -13.57 -2.84 5.30
N ASN A 135 -12.65 -1.90 5.46
CA ASN A 135 -11.58 -1.63 4.50
C ASN A 135 -10.66 -2.86 4.48
N LYS A 136 -10.96 -3.84 3.61
CA LYS A 136 -10.24 -5.10 3.52
C LYS A 136 -9.54 -5.25 2.17
N ALA A 137 -8.43 -5.95 2.18
CA ALA A 137 -7.72 -6.39 0.99
C ALA A 137 -7.18 -7.80 1.22
N TYR A 138 -6.93 -8.53 0.14
CA TYR A 138 -6.35 -9.85 0.22
C TYR A 138 -5.20 -10.02 -0.76
N ILE A 139 -4.29 -10.93 -0.43
CA ILE A 139 -3.18 -11.40 -1.28
C ILE A 139 -3.19 -12.93 -1.25
N ILE A 140 -2.95 -13.56 -2.39
CA ILE A 140 -2.86 -15.00 -2.57
C ILE A 140 -1.42 -15.35 -2.90
N THR A 141 -0.84 -16.30 -2.18
CA THR A 141 0.56 -16.73 -2.37
C THR A 141 0.64 -18.24 -2.51
N PRO A 142 1.74 -18.81 -3.03
CA PRO A 142 2.03 -20.22 -2.84
C PRO A 142 1.97 -20.61 -1.36
N ALA A 143 1.54 -21.84 -1.08
CA ALA A 143 1.43 -22.32 0.29
C ALA A 143 2.80 -22.48 0.97
N GLY A 144 2.88 -22.15 2.26
CA GLY A 144 4.06 -22.37 3.11
C GLY A 144 4.99 -21.16 3.25
N LEU A 145 4.59 -19.98 2.76
CA LEU A 145 5.37 -18.75 2.94
C LEU A 145 5.15 -18.12 4.32
N THR A 146 6.18 -17.46 4.85
CA THR A 146 6.11 -16.70 6.11
C THR A 146 5.96 -15.22 5.79
N LEU A 147 4.87 -14.58 6.21
CA LEU A 147 4.73 -13.13 6.14
C LEU A 147 5.71 -12.48 7.12
N VAL A 148 6.66 -11.69 6.61
CA VAL A 148 7.70 -11.02 7.42
C VAL A 148 7.51 -9.51 7.49
N GLY A 149 6.77 -8.93 6.55
CA GLY A 149 6.45 -7.51 6.51
C GLY A 149 5.33 -7.21 5.51
N ALA A 150 4.73 -6.02 5.61
CA ALA A 150 3.85 -5.49 4.57
C ALA A 150 3.69 -3.98 4.74
N GLU A 151 3.46 -3.30 3.63
CA GLU A 151 3.20 -1.87 3.55
C GLU A 151 1.94 -1.61 2.72
N ALA A 152 1.16 -0.60 3.09
CA ALA A 152 -0.07 -0.23 2.41
C ALA A 152 -0.11 1.26 2.09
N GLU A 153 -0.59 1.61 0.91
CA GLU A 153 -0.90 2.99 0.53
C GLU A 153 -2.35 3.31 0.88
N VAL A 154 -2.56 4.42 1.61
CA VAL A 154 -3.87 4.89 2.07
C VAL A 154 -3.95 6.42 1.97
N ASN A 155 -5.17 6.97 1.90
CA ASN A 155 -5.38 8.42 1.88
C ASN A 155 -5.52 8.98 3.30
N ASP A 156 -4.76 10.03 3.60
CA ASP A 156 -4.85 10.84 4.82
C ASP A 156 -4.93 10.03 6.14
N PRO A 157 -4.03 9.07 6.40
CA PRO A 157 -4.03 8.35 7.67
C PRO A 157 -3.60 9.24 8.84
N ASP A 158 -3.97 8.84 10.06
CA ASP A 158 -3.44 9.41 11.30
C ASP A 158 -1.94 9.10 11.45
N GLU A 159 -1.22 9.96 12.18
CA GLU A 159 0.21 9.76 12.45
C GLU A 159 0.46 8.46 13.21
N GLY A 160 1.32 7.60 12.65
CA GLY A 160 1.63 6.29 13.24
C GLY A 160 0.54 5.24 13.03
N ALA A 161 -0.38 5.45 12.08
CA ALA A 161 -1.32 4.43 11.67
C ALA A 161 -0.62 3.14 11.19
N ASP A 162 -1.25 2.02 11.48
CA ASP A 162 -0.89 0.69 11.01
C ASP A 162 -2.14 -0.05 10.50
N PHE A 163 -1.92 -1.18 9.84
CA PHE A 163 -2.97 -2.11 9.45
C PHE A 163 -2.69 -3.51 9.97
N ASN A 164 -3.70 -4.37 10.01
CA ASN A 164 -3.59 -5.67 10.67
C ASN A 164 -3.88 -6.82 9.70
N LEU A 165 -3.25 -7.97 9.93
CA LEU A 165 -3.67 -9.25 9.36
C LEU A 165 -4.85 -9.78 10.19
N THR A 166 -6.03 -9.95 9.58
CA THR A 166 -7.21 -10.46 10.32
C THR A 166 -7.24 -11.96 10.34
N HIS A 167 -7.05 -12.59 9.19
CA HIS A 167 -7.13 -14.03 9.04
C HIS A 167 -6.29 -14.48 7.86
N ALA A 168 -5.88 -15.75 7.92
CA ALA A 168 -5.18 -16.42 6.85
C ALA A 168 -5.91 -17.73 6.54
N CYS A 169 -5.82 -18.17 5.29
CA CYS A 169 -6.38 -19.43 4.81
C CYS A 169 -5.20 -20.26 4.34
N ALA A 170 -4.76 -21.22 5.16
CA ALA A 170 -3.63 -22.07 4.81
C ALA A 170 -4.01 -23.05 3.70
N GLY A 171 -3.25 -23.03 2.61
CA GLY A 171 -3.23 -24.07 1.60
C GLY A 171 -2.48 -25.31 2.09
N THR A 172 -2.66 -26.40 1.37
CA THR A 172 -1.80 -27.58 1.49
C THR A 172 -0.62 -27.39 0.56
N PRO A 173 0.64 -27.33 1.05
CA PRO A 173 1.81 -27.29 0.19
C PRO A 173 1.70 -28.44 -0.81
N GLY A 174 1.64 -28.09 -2.09
CA GLY A 174 1.62 -29.10 -3.12
C GLY A 174 2.89 -29.92 -2.97
N GLU A 175 2.76 -31.23 -2.74
CA GLU A 175 3.87 -32.12 -3.05
C GLU A 175 4.20 -31.83 -4.51
N GLU A 176 5.39 -31.27 -4.79
CA GLU A 176 5.83 -31.05 -6.17
C GLU A 176 5.43 -32.30 -6.95
N PRO A 177 4.70 -32.17 -8.08
CA PRO A 177 4.24 -33.33 -8.82
C PRO A 177 5.50 -34.14 -9.14
N SER A 178 5.68 -35.23 -8.39
CA SER A 178 6.86 -36.08 -8.49
C SER A 178 6.99 -36.37 -9.97
N SER A 179 8.11 -35.87 -10.54
CA SER A 179 8.39 -35.85 -11.97
C SER A 179 7.78 -37.10 -12.62
N PRO A 180 6.85 -36.97 -13.58
CA PRO A 180 6.12 -38.12 -14.10
C PRO A 180 7.11 -39.06 -14.79
N GLY A 181 7.50 -40.12 -14.07
CA GLY A 181 8.18 -41.32 -14.55
C GLY A 181 9.45 -41.06 -15.36
N GLU A 182 10.60 -41.48 -14.81
CA GLU A 182 11.69 -41.91 -15.66
C GLU A 182 11.16 -42.95 -16.66
N GLU A 183 10.98 -42.55 -17.92
CA GLU A 183 10.82 -43.50 -19.01
C GLU A 183 12.09 -44.37 -19.07
N PRO A 184 11.96 -45.70 -19.22
CA PRO A 184 13.08 -46.61 -19.19
C PRO A 184 14.03 -46.35 -20.37
N SER A 185 15.31 -46.26 -20.07
CA SER A 185 16.41 -46.21 -21.04
C SER A 185 16.36 -47.37 -22.04
N SER A 186 16.25 -47.07 -23.34
CA SER A 186 17.11 -47.61 -24.42
C SER A 186 16.63 -47.23 -25.81
N PRO A 187 17.42 -46.44 -26.56
CA PRO A 187 17.68 -46.74 -27.95
C PRO A 187 19.14 -47.20 -28.09
N SER A 188 19.28 -48.46 -28.51
CA SER A 188 20.54 -49.05 -28.96
C SER A 188 21.11 -48.26 -30.15
N GLU A 189 22.42 -48.08 -30.13
CA GLU A 189 23.30 -47.46 -31.14
C GLU A 189 23.15 -48.11 -32.54
N GLU A 190 23.54 -47.56 -33.69
CA GLU A 190 24.89 -47.06 -34.10
C GLU A 190 24.85 -46.61 -35.63
N PRO A 191 25.95 -46.36 -36.40
CA PRO A 191 26.48 -45.04 -36.81
C PRO A 191 26.53 -44.77 -38.36
N THR A 192 27.11 -43.61 -38.75
CA THR A 192 27.91 -43.30 -40.00
C THR A 192 27.37 -42.15 -40.88
N SER A 193 28.10 -41.02 -40.99
CA SER A 193 28.93 -40.67 -42.17
C SER A 193 29.31 -39.16 -42.18
N PRO A 194 30.54 -38.77 -42.58
CA PRO A 194 31.00 -37.40 -42.59
C PRO A 194 30.74 -36.71 -43.94
N GLY A 195 30.36 -35.44 -43.91
CA GLY A 195 30.23 -34.58 -45.08
C GLY A 195 30.80 -33.20 -44.80
N GLU A 196 32.02 -32.98 -45.29
CA GLU A 196 32.59 -31.65 -45.58
C GLU A 196 31.65 -30.84 -46.48
N GLU A 197 31.48 -29.54 -46.24
CA GLU A 197 32.14 -28.47 -47.00
C GLU A 197 31.65 -27.06 -46.56
N THR A 198 32.64 -26.20 -46.31
CA THR A 198 32.65 -24.71 -46.20
C THR A 198 32.24 -24.11 -47.57
N PRO A 199 31.72 -22.85 -47.76
CA PRO A 199 32.23 -21.63 -47.15
C PRO A 199 31.29 -20.41 -46.95
N SER A 200 31.83 -19.45 -46.19
CA SER A 200 31.77 -17.98 -46.37
C SER A 200 30.40 -17.29 -46.46
N GLY A 201 30.06 -16.57 -45.40
CA GLY A 201 29.07 -15.49 -45.38
C GLY A 201 29.44 -14.47 -44.31
N GLU A 202 30.28 -13.51 -44.66
CA GLU A 202 30.47 -12.28 -43.90
C GLU A 202 29.17 -11.49 -43.93
N GLU A 203 28.54 -11.24 -42.79
CA GLU A 203 27.75 -10.02 -42.63
C GLU A 203 27.92 -9.46 -41.21
N SER A 204 28.73 -8.41 -41.19
CA SER A 204 28.86 -7.43 -40.15
C SER A 204 27.55 -6.67 -40.01
N THR A 205 26.86 -6.77 -38.87
CA THR A 205 26.07 -5.65 -38.32
C THR A 205 25.91 -5.79 -36.80
N THR A 206 26.69 -4.96 -36.10
CA THR A 206 26.25 -4.11 -34.97
C THR A 206 25.87 -4.78 -33.64
N PRO A 207 26.69 -4.61 -32.59
CA PRO A 207 26.26 -4.85 -31.22
C PRO A 207 25.31 -3.74 -30.77
N GLY A 208 24.02 -4.03 -30.78
CA GLY A 208 22.99 -3.21 -30.15
C GLY A 208 23.02 -3.39 -28.63
N THR A 209 24.08 -2.91 -27.98
CA THR A 209 24.11 -2.71 -26.53
C THR A 209 23.25 -1.50 -26.20
N THR A 210 21.93 -1.69 -26.14
CA THR A 210 21.02 -0.72 -25.53
C THR A 210 20.90 -1.06 -24.05
N LEU A 211 21.85 -0.54 -23.27
CA LEU A 211 21.63 -0.31 -21.86
C LEU A 211 20.43 0.65 -21.72
N PRO A 212 19.48 0.40 -20.80
CA PRO A 212 18.45 1.37 -20.49
C PRO A 212 19.16 2.65 -20.02
N THR A 213 19.01 3.70 -20.81
CA THR A 213 19.39 5.05 -20.43
C THR A 213 18.41 5.50 -19.35
N THR A 214 18.73 5.24 -18.09
CA THR A 214 18.14 5.93 -16.94
C THR A 214 18.76 7.34 -16.86
N GLY A 215 18.51 8.12 -17.91
CA GLY A 215 18.80 9.55 -17.94
C GLY A 215 17.62 10.28 -17.32
N THR A 216 17.54 10.31 -16.00
CA THR A 216 16.77 11.36 -15.32
C THR A 216 17.37 12.70 -15.74
N PRO A 217 16.60 13.61 -16.38
CA PRO A 217 17.13 14.90 -16.79
C PRO A 217 17.44 15.73 -15.54
N LEU A 218 18.71 15.73 -15.13
CA LEU A 218 19.24 16.52 -14.02
C LEU A 218 19.14 18.04 -14.25
N THR A 219 18.62 18.47 -15.40
CA THR A 219 18.42 19.87 -15.76
C THR A 219 17.27 20.56 -15.03
N ILE A 220 16.31 19.83 -14.45
CA ILE A 220 15.19 20.44 -13.70
C ILE A 220 15.64 20.90 -12.29
N ALA A 221 16.66 20.27 -11.70
CA ALA A 221 17.12 20.58 -10.34
C ALA A 221 17.89 21.92 -10.23
N LEU A 222 18.39 22.48 -11.33
CA LEU A 222 19.19 23.72 -11.32
C LEU A 222 18.35 25.01 -11.43
N VAL A 223 17.08 24.92 -11.87
CA VAL A 223 16.21 26.11 -12.02
C VAL A 223 15.46 26.44 -10.71
N SER A 224 15.25 25.46 -9.83
CA SER A 224 14.53 25.62 -8.55
C SER A 224 15.34 26.33 -7.46
N ALA A 225 16.68 26.28 -7.49
CA ALA A 225 17.53 26.93 -6.48
C ALA A 225 17.50 28.47 -6.55
N ALA A 226 17.36 29.04 -7.75
CA ALA A 226 17.34 30.50 -7.93
C ALA A 226 16.01 31.13 -7.46
N ALA A 227 14.89 30.43 -7.64
CA ALA A 227 13.57 30.91 -7.22
C ALA A 227 13.41 30.95 -5.69
N LEU A 228 13.92 29.94 -4.98
CA LEU A 228 13.90 29.90 -3.51
C LEU A 228 14.79 30.98 -2.88
N ALA A 229 15.95 31.27 -3.48
CA ALA A 229 16.84 32.33 -2.98
C ALA A 229 16.21 33.73 -3.10
N ALA A 230 15.52 34.02 -4.22
CA ALA A 230 14.83 35.30 -4.39
C ALA A 230 13.60 35.42 -3.47
N GLY A 231 12.83 34.34 -3.30
CA GLY A 231 11.69 34.28 -2.38
C GLY A 231 12.11 34.50 -0.92
N GLY A 232 13.18 33.83 -0.48
CA GLY A 232 13.71 33.97 0.88
C GLY A 232 14.19 35.39 1.21
N ALA A 233 14.86 36.06 0.27
CA ALA A 233 15.33 37.44 0.46
C ALA A 233 14.17 38.45 0.63
N ALA A 234 13.09 38.29 -0.14
CA ALA A 234 11.89 39.13 -0.03
C ALA A 234 11.20 38.93 1.32
N LEU A 235 11.05 37.68 1.77
CA LEU A 235 10.41 37.33 3.04
C LEU A 235 11.25 37.83 4.24
N PHE A 236 12.57 37.70 4.17
CA PHE A 236 13.49 38.24 5.18
C PHE A 236 13.45 39.78 5.28
N MET A 237 13.37 40.49 4.15
CA MET A 237 13.22 41.96 4.14
C MET A 237 11.88 42.40 4.75
N ILE A 238 10.79 41.67 4.49
CA ILE A 238 9.47 41.96 5.09
C ILE A 238 9.50 41.73 6.60
N MET A 239 10.09 40.61 7.07
CA MET A 239 10.24 40.35 8.51
C MET A 239 11.12 41.40 9.20
N ARG A 240 12.19 41.85 8.55
CA ARG A 240 13.06 42.91 9.08
C ARG A 240 12.31 44.23 9.27
N ARG A 241 11.47 44.64 8.31
CA ARG A 241 10.66 45.87 8.43
C ARG A 241 9.61 45.79 9.53
N ARG A 242 9.10 44.61 9.86
CA ARG A 242 8.09 44.44 10.93
C ARG A 242 8.68 44.59 12.34
N ARG A 243 9.98 44.30 12.54
CA ARG A 243 10.62 44.48 13.86
C ARG A 243 10.80 45.94 14.26
N GLU A 244 10.97 46.85 13.30
CA GLU A 244 11.09 48.29 13.56
C GLU A 244 9.76 48.95 13.97
N ALA A 245 8.63 48.27 13.76
CA ALA A 245 7.29 48.79 14.07
C ALA A 245 6.71 48.28 15.41
N GLN A 246 7.48 47.51 16.19
CA GLN A 246 7.06 47.01 17.52
C GLN A 246 7.82 47.66 18.69
N ASP A 247 8.66 48.65 18.41
CA ASP A 247 9.50 49.35 19.41
C ASP A 247 8.95 50.78 19.71
N TRP A 248 7.64 50.97 19.65
CA TRP A 248 6.95 52.23 19.99
C TRP A 248 5.88 52.04 21.07
#